data_AF-A0A9P3AY64-F1
#
_entry.id   AF-A0A9P3AY64-F1
#
_cell.length_a   1.000
_cell.length_b   1.000
_cell.length_c   1.000
_cell.angle_alpha   90.00
_cell.angle_beta   90.00
_cell.angle_gamma   90.00
#
_symmetry.space_group_name_H-M   'P 1'
#
loop_
_entity.id
_entity.type
_entity.pdbx_description
1 polymer ?
#
loop_
_entity_poly.entity_id
_entity_poly.type
_entity_poly.pdbx_seq_one_letter_code
_entity_poly.pdbx_strand_id
1 'polypeptide(L)'
;MTTPIAMDTSVTLRQAFLVMFAYLEEYYESVGKPDEIGCLLSEISLWDTESGGKEPMDGAVFPQWLNCASAVLAAEARPEGYRGADILFDDKSPTLKVQR
;
A
#
# COMPACT_ATOMS: atom_id res chain seq x y z
N MET A 1 -8.83 -20.00 6.56
CA MET A 1 -8.05 -20.33 5.35
C MET A 1 -7.62 -19.00 4.76
N THR A 2 -6.33 -18.70 4.69
CA THR A 2 -5.81 -17.50 4.04
C THR A 2 -5.87 -17.72 2.53
N THR A 3 -6.65 -16.89 1.83
CA THR A 3 -6.69 -16.90 0.37
C THR A 3 -5.30 -16.51 -0.15
N PRO A 4 -4.70 -17.27 -1.09
CA PRO A 4 -3.45 -16.85 -1.70
C PRO A 4 -3.65 -15.51 -2.42
N ILE A 5 -2.83 -14.52 -2.08
CA ILE A 5 -2.84 -13.19 -2.70
C ILE A 5 -1.81 -13.19 -3.84
N ALA A 6 -2.21 -12.64 -4.97
CA ALA A 6 -1.38 -12.42 -6.13
C ALA A 6 -1.62 -11.00 -6.68
N MET A 7 -0.78 -10.55 -7.62
CA MET A 7 -0.85 -9.19 -8.17
C MET A 7 -2.16 -8.88 -8.91
N ASP A 8 -2.86 -9.92 -9.40
CA ASP A 8 -4.16 -9.83 -10.07
C ASP A 8 -5.35 -9.98 -9.10
N THR A 9 -5.11 -10.04 -7.79
CA THR A 9 -6.17 -10.11 -6.77
C THR A 9 -7.00 -8.83 -6.77
N SER A 10 -8.32 -8.99 -6.94
CA SER A 10 -9.26 -7.87 -6.87
C SER A 10 -9.48 -7.41 -5.43
N VAL A 11 -9.34 -6.11 -5.18
CA VAL A 11 -9.57 -5.48 -3.88
C VAL A 11 -10.43 -4.23 -4.04
N THR A 12 -11.09 -3.82 -2.96
CA THR A 12 -11.79 -2.52 -2.92
C THR A 12 -10.80 -1.36 -2.83
N LEU A 13 -11.23 -0.14 -3.18
CA LEU A 13 -10.39 1.06 -3.03
C LEU A 13 -9.92 1.29 -1.59
N ARG A 14 -10.78 0.99 -0.60
CA ARG A 14 -10.43 1.08 0.83
C ARG A 14 -9.32 0.10 1.19
N GLN A 15 -9.42 -1.14 0.74
CA GLN A 15 -8.39 -2.14 0.94
C GLN A 15 -7.08 -1.71 0.27
N ALA A 16 -7.12 -1.26 -0.99
CA ALA A 16 -5.94 -0.76 -1.69
C ALA A 16 -5.26 0.40 -0.93
N PHE A 17 -6.04 1.32 -0.37
CA PHE A 17 -5.53 2.40 0.47
C PHE A 17 -4.82 1.89 1.73
N LEU A 18 -5.42 0.92 2.43
CA LEU A 18 -4.81 0.29 3.61
C LEU A 18 -3.55 -0.50 3.28
N VAL A 19 -3.52 -1.23 2.16
CA VAL A 19 -2.33 -1.94 1.69
C VAL A 19 -1.20 -0.97 1.38
N MET A 20 -1.49 0.13 0.70
CA MET A 20 -0.50 1.19 0.45
C MET A 20 0.06 1.74 1.76
N PHE A 21 -0.80 2.07 2.72
CA PHE A 21 -0.35 2.61 4.01
C PHE A 21 0.53 1.60 4.77
N ALA A 22 0.11 0.33 4.85
CA ALA A 22 0.88 -0.72 5.50
C ALA A 22 2.25 -0.93 4.84
N TYR A 23 2.31 -0.88 3.50
CA TYR A 23 3.57 -0.99 2.77
C TYR A 23 4.50 0.21 3.01
N LEU A 24 3.97 1.43 3.02
CA LEU A 24 4.74 2.64 3.33
C LEU A 24 5.32 2.58 4.75
N GLU A 25 4.52 2.15 5.73
CA GLU A 25 4.94 1.98 7.13
C GLU A 25 6.03 0.91 7.26
N GLU A 26 5.85 -0.26 6.65
CA GLU A 26 6.85 -1.34 6.65
C GLU A 26 8.16 -0.89 5.99
N TYR A 27 8.08 -0.22 4.84
CA TYR A 27 9.24 0.31 4.14
C TYR A 27 9.97 1.36 4.98
N TYR A 28 9.24 2.33 5.55
CA TYR A 28 9.78 3.38 6.43
C TYR A 28 10.55 2.81 7.62
N GLU A 29 10.00 1.80 8.28
CA GLU A 29 10.66 1.10 9.38
C GLU A 29 11.90 0.32 8.91
N SER A 30 11.85 -0.31 7.73
CA SER A 30 12.93 -1.14 7.19
C SER A 30 14.16 -0.34 6.73
N VAL A 31 13.97 0.87 6.20
CA VAL A 31 15.05 1.73 5.68
C VAL A 31 15.61 2.70 6.72
N GLY A 32 15.23 2.54 7.99
CA GLY A 32 15.81 3.28 9.11
C GLY A 32 15.18 4.67 9.34
N LYS A 33 13.90 4.84 8.98
CA LYS A 33 13.08 6.02 9.29
C LYS A 33 13.64 7.32 8.71
N PRO A 34 13.77 7.44 7.38
CA PRO A 34 14.26 8.65 6.74
C PRO A 34 13.37 9.84 7.10
N ASP A 35 13.97 11.00 7.38
CA ASP A 35 13.25 12.15 7.94
C ASP A 35 12.16 12.72 6.99
N GLU A 36 12.25 12.49 5.68
CA GLU A 36 11.36 13.09 4.69
C GLU A 36 10.54 12.05 3.91
N ILE A 37 9.21 12.15 4.02
CA ILE A 37 8.25 11.34 3.25
C ILE A 37 8.45 11.49 1.73
N GLY A 38 8.97 12.64 1.27
CA GLY A 38 9.30 12.86 -0.14
C GLY A 38 10.44 11.96 -0.64
N CYS A 39 11.45 11.70 0.21
CA CYS A 39 12.54 10.78 -0.10
C CYS A 39 12.02 9.35 -0.17
N LEU A 40 11.22 8.95 0.83
CA LEU A 40 10.54 7.66 0.89
C LEU A 40 9.71 7.37 -0.39
N LEU A 41 8.88 8.33 -0.81
CA LEU A 41 8.05 8.17 -2.01
C LEU A 41 8.89 8.14 -3.30
N SER A 42 10.03 8.86 -3.35
CA SER A 42 10.94 8.79 -4.48
C SER A 42 11.66 7.43 -4.56
N GLU A 43 12.02 6.82 -3.44
CA GLU A 43 12.66 5.51 -3.37
C GLU A 43 11.68 4.38 -3.71
N ILE A 44 10.40 4.57 -3.36
CA ILE A 44 9.34 3.59 -3.66
C ILE A 44 8.88 3.66 -5.12
N SER A 45 9.03 4.81 -5.78
CA SER A 45 8.62 4.94 -7.19
C SER A 45 9.72 4.51 -8.17
N LEU A 46 10.99 4.54 -7.75
CA LEU A 46 12.15 4.36 -8.61
C LEU A 46 13.32 3.72 -7.84
N TRP A 47 13.95 2.68 -8.41
CA TRP A 47 15.19 2.10 -7.88
C TRP A 47 16.41 2.77 -8.54
N ASP A 48 17.47 3.02 -7.75
CA ASP A 48 18.75 3.53 -8.25
C ASP A 48 19.57 2.41 -8.90
N THR A 49 19.73 2.46 -10.23
CA THR A 49 20.52 1.46 -10.95
C THR A 49 22.01 1.59 -10.61
N GLU A 50 22.78 0.50 -10.79
CA GLU A 50 24.24 0.53 -10.62
C GLU A 50 24.95 1.55 -11.55
N SER A 51 24.27 1.93 -12.64
CA SER A 51 24.71 2.96 -13.59
C SER A 51 24.34 4.40 -13.17
N GLY A 52 23.71 4.60 -12.01
CA GLY A 52 23.28 5.92 -11.51
C GLY A 52 22.00 6.47 -12.15
N GLY A 53 21.23 5.61 -12.82
CA GLY A 53 19.91 5.92 -13.37
C GLY A 53 18.78 5.55 -12.42
N LYS A 54 17.54 5.90 -12.79
CA LYS A 54 16.33 5.51 -12.05
C LYS A 54 15.43 4.65 -12.94
N GLU A 55 15.06 3.47 -12.47
CA GLU A 55 14.17 2.55 -13.19
C GLU A 55 12.87 2.30 -12.40
N PRO A 56 11.74 2.00 -13.09
CA PRO A 56 10.52 1.56 -12.43
C PRO A 56 10.81 0.38 -11.50
N MET A 57 10.13 0.35 -10.36
CA MET A 57 10.35 -0.66 -9.33
C MET A 57 10.29 -2.08 -9.91
N ASP A 58 11.37 -2.85 -9.73
CA ASP A 58 11.47 -4.24 -10.18
C ASP A 58 10.47 -5.12 -9.41
N GLY A 59 10.03 -6.22 -10.02
CA GLY A 59 9.14 -7.21 -9.40
C GLY A 59 9.71 -7.85 -8.13
N ALA A 60 10.98 -7.62 -7.79
CA ALA A 60 11.61 -7.99 -6.53
C ALA A 60 10.93 -7.41 -5.28
N VAL A 61 10.18 -6.29 -5.40
CA VAL A 61 9.41 -5.71 -4.28
C VAL A 61 8.02 -6.32 -4.12
N PHE A 62 7.54 -7.04 -5.14
CA PHE A 62 6.20 -7.63 -5.12
C PHE A 62 5.97 -8.59 -3.94
N PRO A 63 6.95 -9.38 -3.47
CA PRO A 63 6.75 -10.21 -2.28
C PRO A 63 6.40 -9.39 -1.03
N GLN A 64 7.07 -8.26 -0.79
CA GLN A 64 6.78 -7.40 0.36
C GLN A 64 5.38 -6.78 0.23
N TRP A 65 5.06 -6.23 -0.94
CA TRP A 65 3.72 -5.72 -1.22
C TRP A 65 2.62 -6.78 -1.00
N LEU A 66 2.82 -8.01 -1.52
CA LEU A 66 1.87 -9.12 -1.37
C LEU A 66 1.72 -9.56 0.09
N ASN A 67 2.78 -9.48 0.90
CA ASN A 67 2.73 -9.74 2.34
C ASN A 67 1.88 -8.69 3.05
N CYS A 68 2.09 -7.39 2.78
CA CYS A 68 1.24 -6.32 3.30
C CYS A 68 -0.23 -6.53 2.91
N ALA A 69 -0.49 -6.86 1.64
CA ALA A 69 -1.83 -7.15 1.15
C ALA A 69 -2.48 -8.32 1.89
N SER A 70 -1.75 -9.42 2.09
CA SER A 70 -2.24 -10.58 2.83
C SER A 70 -2.58 -10.23 4.29
N ALA A 71 -1.70 -9.50 4.97
CA ALA A 71 -1.91 -9.07 6.34
C ALA A 71 -3.14 -8.15 6.49
N VAL A 72 -3.26 -7.16 5.60
CA VAL A 72 -4.39 -6.21 5.60
C VAL A 72 -5.72 -6.94 5.37
N LEU A 73 -5.80 -7.79 4.34
CA LEU A 73 -7.05 -8.52 4.04
C LEU A 73 -7.42 -9.50 5.16
N ALA A 74 -6.42 -10.13 5.80
CA ALA A 74 -6.66 -11.01 6.94
C ALA A 74 -7.17 -10.25 8.19
N ALA A 75 -6.70 -9.02 8.39
CA ALA A 75 -7.17 -8.16 9.48
C ALA A 75 -8.57 -7.58 9.20
N GLU A 76 -8.83 -7.12 7.97
CA GLU A 76 -10.15 -6.65 7.49
C GLU A 76 -11.26 -7.70 7.65
N ALA A 77 -10.93 -8.98 7.49
CA ALA A 77 -11.89 -10.07 7.65
C ALA A 77 -12.39 -10.25 9.09
N ARG A 78 -11.76 -9.60 10.08
CA ARG A 78 -12.13 -9.68 11.50
C ARG A 78 -13.03 -8.51 11.91
N PRO A 79 -14.02 -8.72 12.80
CA PRO A 79 -14.90 -7.65 13.27
C PRO A 79 -14.14 -6.46 13.87
N GLU A 80 -13.03 -6.72 14.54
CA GLU A 80 -12.15 -5.76 15.19
C GLU A 80 -10.94 -5.28 14.37
N GLY A 81 -10.95 -5.48 13.03
CA GLY A 81 -9.84 -5.09 12.14
C GLY A 81 -9.56 -3.58 12.07
N TYR A 82 -9.43 -3.01 10.87
CA TYR A 82 -9.19 -1.56 10.69
C TYR A 82 -10.42 -0.68 11.02
N ARG A 83 -11.17 -0.99 12.09
CA ARG A 83 -12.25 -0.16 12.64
C ARG A 83 -11.66 1.21 13.03
N GLY A 84 -12.18 2.27 12.44
CA GLY A 84 -11.70 3.65 12.66
C GLY A 84 -10.71 4.17 11.63
N ALA A 85 -10.21 3.32 10.71
CA ALA A 85 -9.62 3.78 9.45
C ALA A 85 -10.69 4.12 8.40
N ASP A 86 -11.96 4.05 8.81
CA ASP A 86 -13.06 4.49 7.98
C ASP A 86 -12.94 5.99 7.76
N ILE A 87 -12.98 6.39 6.50
CA ILE A 87 -13.09 7.79 6.16
C ILE A 87 -14.50 8.22 6.59
N LEU A 88 -14.58 8.82 7.77
CA LEU A 88 -15.82 9.40 8.28
C LEU A 88 -16.17 10.56 7.36
N PHE A 89 -17.26 10.39 6.63
CA PHE A 89 -17.83 11.46 5.86
C PHE A 89 -18.96 12.08 6.67
N ASP A 90 -19.08 13.41 6.61
CA ASP A 90 -20.25 14.13 7.12
C ASP A 90 -21.46 13.73 6.27
N ASP A 91 -22.08 12.59 6.61
CA ASP A 91 -23.27 11.94 6.03
C ASP A 91 -23.33 11.80 4.50
N LYS A 92 -22.22 12.07 3.78
CA LYS A 92 -22.15 12.04 2.32
C LYS A 92 -20.84 11.40 1.87
N SER A 93 -20.90 10.15 1.40
CA SER A 93 -19.76 9.56 0.71
C SER A 93 -19.35 10.44 -0.48
N PRO A 94 -18.09 10.89 -0.60
CA PRO A 94 -17.62 11.73 -1.68
C PRO A 94 -17.61 10.89 -2.95
N THR A 95 -18.51 11.23 -3.85
CA THR A 95 -18.49 10.70 -5.21
C THR A 95 -17.70 11.64 -6.09
N LEU A 96 -16.49 11.24 -6.47
CA LEU A 96 -15.74 11.91 -7.53
C LEU A 96 -16.19 11.34 -8.88
N LYS A 97 -16.71 12.20 -9.75
CA LYS A 97 -16.92 11.86 -11.16
C LYS A 97 -15.61 12.06 -11.91
N VAL A 98 -14.93 10.98 -12.25
CA VAL A 98 -13.75 11.03 -13.13
C VAL A 98 -14.24 11.09 -14.56
N GLN A 99 -13.99 12.20 -15.27
CA GLN A 99 -14.12 12.22 -16.73
C GLN A 99 -12.88 11.55 -17.33
N ARG A 100 -13.09 10.49 -18.12
CA ARG A 100 -12.04 9.85 -18.91
C ARG A 100 -11.88 10.56 -20.24
#